data_AF-A0A6M1YXX6-F1
#
_entry.id   AF-A0A6M1YXX6-F1
#
_cell.length_a   1.000
_cell.length_b   1.000
_cell.length_c   1.000
_cell.angle_alpha   90.00
_cell.angle_beta   90.00
_cell.angle_gamma   90.00
#
_symmetry.space_group_name_H-M   'P 1'
#
loop_
_entity.id
_entity.type
_entity.pdbx_description
1 polymer ?
#
loop_
_entity_poly.entity_id
_entity_poly.type
_entity_poly.pdbx_seq_one_letter_code
_entity_poly.pdbx_strand_id
1 'polypeptide(L)' 'MLGFRQGYPGAAEVFTELTKKGKIIHKEREKIISQLSDEIYITYRPLSTSGPPTIDIKLPEMENTIKLKFLE' A
#
# COMPACT_ATOMS: atom_id res chain seq x y z
N MET A 1 19.79 16.95 -0.29
CA MET A 1 18.51 16.30 -0.65
C MET A 1 18.79 14.85 -0.99
N LEU A 2 18.41 13.89 -0.14
CA LEU A 2 18.39 12.48 -0.51
C LEU A 2 17.18 12.28 -1.42
N GLY A 3 17.38 12.43 -2.73
CA GLY A 3 16.39 12.06 -3.72
C GLY A 3 16.23 10.54 -3.67
N PHE A 4 15.06 10.07 -3.25
CA PHE A 4 14.71 8.65 -3.32
C PHE A 4 14.82 8.21 -4.78
N ARG A 5 15.93 7.55 -5.12
CA ARG A 5 16.11 6.88 -6.38
C ARG A 5 15.18 5.65 -6.32
N GLN A 6 14.25 5.63 -7.26
CA GLN A 6 13.36 4.52 -7.65
C GLN A 6 12.96 3.52 -6.55
N GLY A 7 11.76 3.65 -5.96
CA GLY A 7 11.28 2.61 -5.05
C GLY A 7 11.12 1.24 -5.72
N TYR A 8 11.23 0.15 -4.95
CA TYR A 8 11.22 -1.22 -5.49
C TYR A 8 9.98 -1.47 -6.38
N PRO A 9 10.16 -1.77 -7.68
CA PRO A 9 9.05 -1.82 -8.65
C PRO A 9 8.03 -2.93 -8.35
N GLY A 10 8.43 -3.99 -7.64
CA GLY A 10 7.54 -5.09 -7.24
C GLY A 10 6.54 -4.73 -6.13
N ALA A 11 6.54 -3.50 -5.59
CA ALA A 11 5.55 -3.08 -4.59
C ALA A 11 4.09 -3.22 -5.09
N ALA A 12 3.86 -2.90 -6.37
CA ALA A 12 2.55 -3.05 -6.98
C ALA A 12 2.12 -4.52 -7.13
N GLU A 13 3.07 -5.41 -7.38
CA GLU A 13 2.84 -6.86 -7.47
C GLU A 13 2.49 -7.43 -6.09
N VAL A 14 3.24 -7.04 -5.06
CA VAL A 14 2.94 -7.43 -3.67
C VAL A 14 1.54 -6.96 -3.27
N PHE A 15 1.18 -5.71 -3.57
CA PHE A 15 -0.17 -5.22 -3.33
C PHE A 15 -1.23 -6.05 -4.05
N THR A 16 -0.99 -6.38 -5.32
CA THR A 16 -1.92 -7.17 -6.14
C THR A 16 -2.14 -8.57 -5.53
N GLU A 17 -1.07 -9.24 -5.12
CA GLU A 17 -1.18 -10.55 -4.48
C GLU A 17 -1.88 -10.48 -3.12
N LEU A 18 -1.56 -9.50 -2.28
CA LEU A 18 -2.21 -9.30 -0.98
C LEU A 18 -3.71 -9.00 -1.13
N THR A 19 -4.12 -8.37 -2.23
CA THR A 19 -5.49 -7.89 -2.44
C THR A 19 -6.31 -8.71 -3.44
N LYS A 20 -5.76 -9.84 -3.90
CA LYS A 20 -6.37 -10.71 -4.93
C LYS A 20 -7.79 -11.17 -4.64
N LYS A 21 -8.14 -11.34 -3.35
CA LYS A 21 -9.49 -11.72 -2.89
C LYS A 21 -10.33 -10.53 -2.38
N GLY A 22 -9.77 -9.33 -2.41
CA GLY A 22 -10.41 -8.11 -1.94
C GLY A 22 -11.17 -7.37 -3.03
N LYS A 23 -11.94 -6.39 -2.59
CA LYS A 23 -12.64 -5.44 -3.46
C LYS A 23 -11.91 -4.10 -3.41
N ILE A 24 -11.53 -3.57 -4.57
CA ILE A 24 -11.07 -2.18 -4.66
C ILE A 24 -12.26 -1.26 -4.40
N ILE A 25 -12.20 -0.49 -3.32
CA ILE A 25 -13.24 0.46 -2.91
C ILE A 25 -12.89 1.90 -3.24
N HIS A 26 -11.61 2.17 -3.52
CA HIS A 26 -11.14 3.50 -3.89
C HIS A 26 -9.86 3.39 -4.73
N LYS A 27 -9.78 4.17 -5.82
CA LYS A 27 -8.63 4.17 -6.73
C LYS A 27 -8.42 5.56 -7.31
N GLU A 28 -7.32 6.19 -6.93
CA GLU A 28 -6.82 7.46 -7.44
C GLU A 28 -5.35 7.29 -7.88
N ARG A 29 -4.79 8.31 -8.54
CA ARG A 29 -3.39 8.28 -9.02
C ARG A 29 -2.39 8.04 -7.89
N GLU A 30 -2.66 8.56 -6.70
CA GLU A 30 -1.73 8.55 -5.56
C GLU A 30 -2.06 7.48 -4.51
N LYS A 31 -3.17 6.75 -4.66
CA LYS A 31 -3.66 5.85 -3.62
C LYS A 31 -4.66 4.83 -4.17
N ILE A 32 -4.49 3.57 -3.80
CA ILE A 32 -5.45 2.49 -4.07
C ILE A 32 -5.83 1.85 -2.73
N ILE A 33 -7.10 1.65 -2.46
CA ILE A 33 -7.59 0.98 -1.25
C ILE A 33 -8.39 -0.25 -1.65
N SER A 34 -7.99 -1.40 -1.14
CA SER A 34 -8.71 -2.66 -1.24
C SER A 34 -9.22 -3.09 0.13
N GLN A 35 -10.46 -3.56 0.17
CA GLN A 35 -11.11 -4.13 1.33
C GLN A 35 -11.10 -5.66 1.21
N LEU A 36 -10.46 -6.36 2.14
CA LEU A 36 -10.43 -7.83 2.17
C LEU A 36 -11.62 -8.42 2.94
N SER A 37 -12.09 -7.71 3.97
CA SER A 37 -13.29 -8.01 4.75
C SER A 37 -13.83 -6.71 5.34
N ASP A 38 -14.96 -6.74 6.04
CA ASP A 38 -15.60 -5.55 6.63
C ASP A 38 -14.62 -4.69 7.46
N GLU A 39 -13.62 -5.32 8.07
CA GLU A 39 -12.68 -4.69 9.00
C GLU A 39 -11.22 -4.69 8.53
N ILE A 40 -10.89 -5.34 7.40
CA ILE A 40 -9.51 -5.42 6.88
C ILE A 40 -9.36 -4.58 5.63
N TYR A 41 -8.49 -3.57 5.71
CA TYR A 41 -8.21 -2.65 4.61
C TYR A 41 -6.72 -2.64 4.28
N ILE A 42 -6.41 -2.74 2.99
CA ILE A 42 -5.06 -2.66 2.45
C ILE A 42 -4.98 -1.46 1.52
N THR A 43 -4.09 -0.51 1.83
CA THR A 43 -3.88 0.69 1.04
C THR A 43 -2.51 0.63 0.37
N TYR A 44 -2.45 0.88 -0.93
CA TYR A 44 -1.21 1.08 -1.68
C TYR A 44 -1.04 2.55 -2.03
N ARG A 45 0.17 3.06 -1.81
CA ARG A 45 0.62 4.37 -2.30
C ARG A 45 1.81 4.13 -3.22
N PRO A 46 1.77 4.58 -4.48
CA PRO A 46 2.87 4.42 -5.40
C PRO A 46 4.04 5.34 -5.04
N LEU A 47 5.15 5.17 -5.74
CA LEU A 47 6.31 6.07 -5.65
C LEU A 47 5.86 7.53 -5.85
N SER A 48 6.33 8.42 -4.98
CA SER A 48 6.04 9.85 -5.06
C SER A 48 7.29 10.67 -4.75
N THR A 49 7.22 11.99 -4.96
CA THR A 49 8.28 12.93 -4.54
C THR A 49 8.48 12.93 -3.02
N SER A 50 7.46 12.51 -2.25
CA SER A 50 7.49 12.47 -0.80
C SER A 50 8.09 11.18 -0.22
N GLY A 51 8.31 10.15 -1.05
CA GLY A 51 8.89 8.90 -0.57
C GLY A 51 8.63 7.67 -1.45
N PRO A 52 9.16 6.52 -1.01
CA PRO A 52 9.02 5.24 -1.70
C PRO A 52 7.56 4.74 -1.70
N PRO A 53 7.21 3.76 -2.56
CA PRO A 53 5.95 3.08 -2.48
C PRO A 53 5.72 2.48 -1.09
N THR A 54 4.45 2.47 -0.66
CA THR A 54 4.06 1.90 0.63
C THR A 54 2.80 1.08 0.53
N ILE A 55 2.73 0.02 1.34
CA ILE A 55 1.49 -0.71 1.61
C ILE A 55 1.16 -0.56 3.09
N ASP A 56 -0.04 -0.07 3.39
CA ASP A 56 -0.59 0.03 4.73
C ASP A 56 -1.67 -1.03 4.93
N ILE A 57 -1.59 -1.81 6.00
CA ILE A 57 -2.56 -2.86 6.34
C ILE A 57 -3.20 -2.48 7.68
N LYS A 58 -4.50 -2.20 7.66
CA LYS A 58 -5.32 -2.01 8.85
C LYS A 58 -6.07 -3.30 9.14
N LEU A 59 -5.83 -3.85 10.32
CA LEU A 59 -6.50 -5.03 10.85
C LEU A 59 -7.51 -4.62 11.93
N PRO A 60 -8.56 -5.43 12.17
CA PRO A 60 -9.44 -5.26 13.32
C PRO A 60 -8.62 -5.34 14.62
N GLU A 61 -9.10 -4.64 15.66
CA GLU A 61 -8.55 -4.65 17.03
C GLU A 61 -7.10 -4.17 17.19
N MET A 62 -6.38 -3.91 16.10
CA MET A 62 -5.08 -3.25 16.14
C MET A 62 -5.25 -1.74 16.14
N GLU A 63 -4.77 -1.08 17.19
CA GLU A 63 -4.70 0.38 17.25
C GLU A 63 -3.84 0.93 16.09
N ASN A 64 -2.69 0.29 15.83
CA ASN A 64 -1.70 0.71 14.84
C ASN A 64 -1.86 -0.01 13.49
N THR A 65 -1.51 0.70 12.42
CA THR A 65 -1.48 0.17 11.05
C THR A 65 -0.11 -0.42 10.75
N ILE A 66 -0.06 -1.61 10.13
CA ILE A 66 1.19 -2.20 9.64
C ILE A 66 1.59 -1.46 8.36
N LYS A 67 2.81 -0.91 8.31
CA LYS A 67 3.31 -0.15 7.15
C LYS A 67 4.53 -0.83 6.54
N LEU A 68 4.39 -1.29 5.31
CA LEU A 68 5.48 -1.81 4.48
C LEU A 68 6.01 -0.68 3.60
N LYS A 69 7.30 -0.36 3.72
CA LYS A 69 7.99 0.61 2.85
C LYS A 69 8.91 -0.15 1.90
N PHE A 70 8.80 0.15 0.62
CA PHE A 70 9.56 -0.53 -0.43
C PHE A 70 10.80 0.29 -0.79
N LEU A 71 11.85 0.08 0.00
CA LEU A 71 13.16 0.73 -0.15
C LEU A 71 14.02 -0.03 -1.18
N GLU A 72 15.00 0.65 -1.77
CA GLU A 72 16.11 0.02 -2.53
C GLU A 72 17.12 -0.64 -1.58
#